data_AF-A0A3M4XSQ9-F1
#
_entry.id   AF-A0A3M4XSQ9-F1
#
_cell.length_a   1.000
_cell.length_b   1.000
_cell.length_c   1.000
_cell.angle_alpha   90.00
_cell.angle_beta   90.00
_cell.angle_gamma   90.00
#
_symmetry.space_group_name_H-M   'P 1'
#
loop_
_entity.id
_entity.type
_entity.pdbx_description
1 polymer ?
#
loop_
_entity_poly.entity_id
_entity_poly.type
_entity_poly.pdbx_seq_one_letter_code
_entity_poly.pdbx_strand_id
1 'polypeptide(L)'
;RIRAAQANAAHRALAALQAKDTITGLITQNVDALHTQAGSRDVIELHGSLHRVLCLDCQQRSERAAIQEQMLEQNPYLIGVHATQAPDGDTLLDPAFEANFKVPNCPHCEGDRLKPDVVFFGENVAAQTAAKATQRVEEAEGLLVVGTSLMAWSAFRLCKAMAEQ
;
A
#
# COMPACT_ATOMS: atom_id res chain seq x y z
N ARG A 1 10.13 9.47 -6.06
CA ARG A 1 10.26 8.44 -7.13
C ARG A 1 9.03 7.53 -7.22
N ILE A 2 8.43 7.09 -6.11
CA ILE A 2 7.27 6.16 -6.09
C ILE A 2 6.07 6.66 -6.94
N ARG A 3 5.67 7.93 -6.82
CA ARG A 3 4.51 8.49 -7.57
C ARG A 3 4.66 8.47 -9.09
N ALA A 4 5.89 8.43 -9.62
CA ALA A 4 6.14 8.43 -11.06
C ALA A 4 6.27 7.02 -11.64
N ALA A 5 6.23 5.98 -10.79
CA ALA A 5 6.30 4.60 -11.24
C ALA A 5 5.07 4.27 -12.11
N GLN A 6 5.30 3.48 -13.15
CA GLN A 6 4.26 3.00 -14.04
C GLN A 6 4.24 1.48 -14.04
N ALA A 7 3.07 0.91 -14.30
CA ALA A 7 2.91 -0.52 -14.51
C ALA A 7 3.90 -1.01 -15.58
N ASN A 8 4.61 -2.10 -15.29
CA ASN A 8 5.54 -2.73 -16.23
C ASN A 8 4.86 -3.89 -17.00
N ALA A 9 5.62 -4.61 -17.82
CA ALA A 9 5.12 -5.72 -18.63
C ALA A 9 4.49 -6.85 -17.80
N ALA A 10 5.04 -7.17 -16.61
CA ALA A 10 4.50 -8.21 -15.75
C ALA A 10 3.12 -7.84 -15.21
N HIS A 11 2.92 -6.59 -14.76
CA HIS A 11 1.61 -6.11 -14.30
C HIS A 11 0.57 -6.23 -15.42
N ARG A 12 0.91 -5.78 -16.64
CA ARG A 12 0.02 -5.87 -17.81
C ARG A 12 -0.27 -7.31 -18.21
N ALA A 13 0.71 -8.21 -18.13
CA ALA A 13 0.52 -9.62 -18.44
C ALA A 13 -0.45 -10.28 -17.44
N LEU A 14 -0.32 -10.00 -16.15
CA LEU A 14 -1.23 -10.51 -15.12
C LEU A 14 -2.65 -9.95 -15.30
N ALA A 15 -2.79 -8.66 -15.60
CA ALA A 15 -4.09 -8.07 -15.93
C ALA A 15 -4.73 -8.74 -17.16
N ALA A 16 -3.94 -9.02 -18.21
CA ALA A 16 -4.42 -9.70 -19.41
C ALA A 16 -4.82 -11.16 -19.15
N LEU A 17 -4.11 -11.89 -18.29
CA LEU A 17 -4.49 -13.24 -17.86
C LEU A 17 -5.80 -13.22 -17.07
N GLN A 18 -5.98 -12.23 -16.19
CA GLN A 18 -7.22 -12.06 -15.43
C GLN A 18 -8.40 -11.64 -16.31
N ALA A 19 -8.16 -10.87 -17.38
CA ALA A 19 -9.19 -10.52 -18.35
C ALA A 19 -9.66 -11.70 -19.21
N LYS A 20 -8.85 -12.77 -19.29
CA LYS A 20 -9.17 -14.04 -19.96
C LYS A 20 -9.61 -15.12 -18.97
N ASP A 21 -9.90 -14.74 -17.72
CA ASP A 21 -10.28 -15.62 -16.62
C ASP A 21 -9.30 -16.79 -16.36
N THR A 22 -8.04 -16.65 -16.81
CA THR A 22 -6.98 -17.65 -16.59
C THR A 22 -6.43 -17.60 -15.16
N ILE A 23 -6.47 -16.41 -14.55
CA ILE A 23 -6.29 -16.24 -13.11
C ILE A 23 -7.54 -15.57 -12.56
N THR A 24 -8.04 -16.06 -11.42
CA THR A 24 -9.33 -15.63 -10.85
C THR A 24 -9.17 -14.62 -9.70
N GLY A 25 -7.93 -14.41 -9.24
CA GLY A 25 -7.62 -13.46 -8.18
C GLY A 25 -6.18 -12.99 -8.24
N LEU A 26 -5.92 -11.85 -7.58
CA LEU A 26 -4.59 -11.28 -7.44
C LEU A 26 -4.41 -10.75 -6.01
N ILE A 27 -3.40 -11.27 -5.32
CA ILE A 27 -2.98 -10.81 -3.99
C ILE A 27 -1.59 -10.20 -4.15
N THR A 28 -1.39 -8.97 -3.67
CA THR A 28 -0.10 -8.30 -3.75
C THR A 28 0.38 -7.84 -2.37
N GLN A 29 1.69 -8.00 -2.14
CA GLN A 29 2.38 -7.41 -0.99
C GLN A 29 2.81 -5.97 -1.27
N ASN A 30 2.83 -5.56 -2.54
CA ASN A 30 3.24 -4.22 -2.92
C ASN A 30 2.16 -3.21 -2.54
N VAL A 31 2.59 -2.02 -2.16
CA VAL A 31 1.72 -0.91 -1.71
C VAL A 31 1.64 0.21 -2.76
N ASP A 32 2.06 -0.06 -3.99
CA ASP A 32 2.26 0.92 -5.07
C ASP A 32 1.03 1.14 -5.98
N ALA A 33 0.00 0.29 -5.85
CA ALA A 33 -1.20 0.21 -6.68
C ALA A 33 -0.96 -0.02 -8.19
N LEU A 34 0.22 -0.47 -8.60
CA LEU A 34 0.55 -0.67 -10.02
C LEU A 34 -0.25 -1.79 -10.68
N HIS A 35 -0.73 -2.79 -9.91
CA HIS A 35 -1.65 -3.81 -10.42
C HIS A 35 -3.00 -3.22 -10.82
N THR A 36 -3.59 -2.38 -9.96
CA THR A 36 -4.84 -1.67 -10.27
C THR A 36 -4.66 -0.75 -11.47
N GLN A 37 -3.55 -0.01 -11.53
CA GLN A 37 -3.23 0.84 -12.68
C GLN A 37 -3.03 0.06 -13.99
N ALA A 38 -2.56 -1.20 -13.91
CA ALA A 38 -2.42 -2.08 -15.06
C ALA A 38 -3.75 -2.70 -15.55
N GLY A 39 -4.84 -2.51 -14.81
CA GLY A 39 -6.17 -3.04 -15.12
C GLY A 39 -6.51 -4.36 -14.43
N SER A 40 -5.73 -4.82 -13.45
CA SER A 40 -6.15 -5.95 -12.60
C SER A 40 -7.39 -5.56 -11.78
N ARG A 41 -8.31 -6.51 -11.64
CA ARG A 41 -9.59 -6.35 -10.94
C ARG A 41 -9.55 -7.01 -9.57
N ASP A 42 -10.33 -6.53 -8.62
CA ASP A 42 -10.50 -7.13 -7.29
C ASP A 42 -9.18 -7.46 -6.56
N VAL A 43 -8.15 -6.63 -6.77
CA VAL A 43 -6.82 -6.81 -6.18
C VAL A 43 -6.90 -6.77 -4.66
N ILE A 44 -6.33 -7.77 -4.01
CA ILE A 44 -6.16 -7.80 -2.55
C ILE A 44 -4.79 -7.23 -2.24
N GLU A 45 -4.76 -5.96 -1.82
CA GLU A 45 -3.57 -5.28 -1.32
C GLU A 45 -3.29 -5.73 0.12
N LEU A 46 -2.50 -6.80 0.28
CA LEU A 46 -2.28 -7.49 1.56
C LEU A 46 -1.67 -6.55 2.61
N HIS A 47 -0.79 -5.64 2.17
CA HIS A 47 -0.11 -4.67 3.05
C HIS A 47 -0.64 -3.25 2.89
N GLY A 48 -1.83 -3.07 2.30
CA GLY A 48 -2.44 -1.77 2.09
C GLY A 48 -1.88 -1.02 0.88
N SER A 49 -2.02 0.31 0.86
CA SER A 49 -1.67 1.15 -0.30
C SER A 49 -1.15 2.52 0.11
N LEU A 50 -0.07 2.97 -0.52
CA LEU A 50 0.49 4.31 -0.34
C LEU A 50 -0.38 5.41 -0.94
N HIS A 51 -1.41 5.06 -1.71
CA HIS A 51 -2.36 6.02 -2.27
C HIS A 51 -3.45 6.43 -1.27
N ARG A 52 -3.48 5.81 -0.08
CA ARG A 52 -4.46 6.09 0.97
C ARG A 52 -3.80 6.45 2.30
N VAL A 53 -4.52 7.24 3.08
CA VAL A 53 -4.19 7.60 4.46
C VAL A 53 -5.33 7.12 5.35
N LEU A 54 -4.98 6.47 6.46
CA LEU A 54 -5.89 5.99 7.48
C LEU A 54 -5.81 6.92 8.70
N CYS A 55 -6.96 7.38 9.19
CA CYS A 55 -7.05 7.99 10.50
C CYS A 55 -7.14 6.91 11.59
N LEU A 56 -6.26 6.95 12.57
CA LEU A 56 -6.24 5.98 13.66
C LEU A 56 -7.35 6.24 14.69
N ASP A 57 -7.93 7.44 14.72
CA ASP A 57 -9.01 7.82 15.64
C ASP A 57 -10.38 7.33 15.17
N CYS A 58 -10.73 7.61 13.91
CA CYS A 58 -12.06 7.26 13.36
C CYS A 58 -12.04 6.12 12.33
N GLN A 59 -10.87 5.58 11.98
CA GLN A 59 -10.68 4.49 11.01
C GLN A 59 -11.13 4.82 9.57
N GLN A 60 -11.43 6.09 9.28
CA GLN A 60 -11.75 6.53 7.93
C GLN A 60 -10.50 6.67 7.07
N ARG A 61 -10.67 6.41 5.76
CA ARG A 61 -9.62 6.53 4.76
C ARG A 61 -9.82 7.78 3.91
N SER A 62 -8.72 8.43 3.56
CA SER A 62 -8.69 9.56 2.64
C SER A 62 -7.62 9.33 1.56
N GLU A 63 -7.81 9.96 0.41
CA GLU A 63 -6.81 9.92 -0.67
C GLU A 63 -5.50 10.60 -0.23
N ARG A 64 -4.37 9.93 -0.43
CA ARG A 64 -3.05 10.47 -0.05
C ARG A 64 -2.74 11.78 -0.76
N ALA A 65 -3.24 11.97 -1.98
CA ALA A 65 -3.08 13.20 -2.74
C ALA A 65 -3.77 14.39 -2.06
N ALA A 66 -5.01 14.23 -1.58
CA ALA A 66 -5.73 15.29 -0.87
C ALA A 66 -5.02 15.69 0.44
N ILE A 67 -4.52 14.71 1.19
CA ILE A 67 -3.71 14.98 2.39
C ILE A 67 -2.38 15.67 2.03
N GLN A 68 -1.78 15.36 0.87
CA GLN A 68 -0.57 16.04 0.40
C GLN A 68 -0.81 17.52 0.13
N GLU A 69 -1.94 17.87 -0.47
CA GLU A 69 -2.31 19.26 -0.76
C GLU A 69 -2.45 20.06 0.54
N GLN A 70 -3.16 19.49 1.53
CA GLN A 70 -3.27 20.09 2.87
C GLN A 70 -1.90 20.27 3.55
N MET A 71 -1.00 19.27 3.45
CA MET A 71 0.36 19.39 3.98
C MET A 71 1.12 20.55 3.33
N LEU A 72 0.99 20.75 2.01
CA LEU A 72 1.66 21.84 1.29
C LEU A 72 1.10 23.21 1.68
N GLU A 73 -0.22 23.33 1.84
CA GLU A 73 -0.89 24.55 2.27
C GLU A 73 -0.50 24.95 3.71
N GLN A 74 -0.38 23.98 4.60
CA GLN A 74 -0.06 24.21 6.01
C GLN A 74 1.44 24.38 6.28
N ASN A 75 2.29 23.93 5.35
CA ASN A 75 3.75 23.95 5.46
C ASN A 75 4.42 24.58 4.22
N PRO A 76 4.07 25.83 3.84
CA PRO A 76 4.56 26.44 2.61
C PRO A 76 6.09 26.63 2.59
N TYR A 77 6.73 26.67 3.76
CA TYR A 77 8.19 26.78 3.91
C TYR A 77 8.97 25.56 3.38
N LEU A 78 8.28 24.44 3.13
CA LEU A 78 8.89 23.23 2.54
C LEU A 78 8.76 23.19 1.02
N ILE A 79 8.04 24.12 0.40
CA ILE A 79 7.88 24.15 -1.05
C ILE A 79 9.23 24.45 -1.71
N GLY A 80 9.68 23.56 -2.60
CA GLY A 80 10.97 23.69 -3.29
C GLY A 80 12.19 23.27 -2.46
N VAL A 81 12.00 22.82 -1.22
CA VAL A 81 13.09 22.22 -0.44
C VAL A 81 13.43 20.86 -1.05
N HIS A 82 14.65 20.76 -1.56
CA HIS A 82 15.22 19.50 -2.00
C HIS A 82 15.95 18.84 -0.84
N ALA A 83 15.50 17.65 -0.46
CA ALA A 83 16.14 16.87 0.58
C ALA A 83 16.60 15.52 0.02
N THR A 84 17.71 15.03 0.55
CA THR A 84 18.33 13.79 0.10
C THR A 84 17.51 12.62 0.63
N GLN A 85 17.00 11.80 -0.28
CA GLN A 85 16.36 10.55 0.08
C GLN A 85 17.40 9.48 0.40
N ALA A 86 17.23 8.85 1.56
CA ALA A 86 17.89 7.62 1.92
C ALA A 86 17.38 6.46 1.03
N PRO A 87 18.10 5.33 0.97
CA PRO A 87 17.73 4.19 0.13
C PRO A 87 16.36 3.56 0.46
N ASP A 88 15.88 3.69 1.69
CA ASP A 88 14.57 3.25 2.17
C ASP A 88 13.43 4.23 1.81
N GLY A 89 13.77 5.40 1.27
CA GLY A 89 12.82 6.45 0.88
C GLY A 89 12.60 7.52 1.94
N ASP A 90 13.15 7.35 3.14
CA ASP A 90 13.14 8.38 4.17
C ASP A 90 14.00 9.55 3.75
N THR A 91 13.67 10.72 4.26
CA THR A 91 14.32 11.97 3.89
C THR A 91 14.98 12.54 5.13
N LEU A 92 16.30 12.68 5.09
CA LEU A 92 17.04 13.34 6.16
C LEU A 92 16.73 14.83 6.10
N LEU A 93 15.84 15.28 6.97
CA LEU A 93 15.49 16.69 7.14
C LEU A 93 16.33 17.29 8.27
N ASP A 94 16.67 18.57 8.16
CA ASP A 94 17.22 19.32 9.28
C ASP A 94 16.17 19.31 10.42
N PRO A 95 16.54 19.00 11.67
CA PRO A 95 15.61 19.01 12.81
C PRO A 95 14.80 20.31 12.94
N ALA A 96 15.34 21.45 12.49
CA ALA A 96 14.61 22.71 12.47
C ALA A 96 13.39 22.72 11.52
N PHE A 97 13.43 21.97 10.42
CA PHE A 97 12.30 21.81 9.51
C PHE A 97 11.25 20.85 10.07
N GLU A 98 11.69 19.79 10.76
CA GLU A 98 10.82 18.80 11.40
C GLU A 98 10.06 19.39 12.57
N ALA A 99 10.72 20.18 13.44
CA ALA A 99 10.11 20.75 14.64
C ALA A 99 8.91 21.68 14.35
N ASN A 100 8.86 22.28 13.16
CA ASN A 100 7.79 23.20 12.76
C ASN A 100 6.75 22.54 11.84
N PHE A 101 6.90 21.25 11.53
CA PHE A 101 6.02 20.55 10.61
C PHE A 101 4.64 20.34 11.21
N LYS A 102 3.62 20.80 10.50
CA LYS A 102 2.21 20.59 10.83
C LYS A 102 1.70 19.37 10.10
N VAL A 103 1.43 18.31 10.85
CA VAL A 103 0.65 17.17 10.36
C VAL A 103 -0.82 17.60 10.28
N PRO A 104 -1.49 17.48 9.12
CA PRO A 104 -2.90 17.83 9.01
C PRO A 104 -3.79 16.94 9.89
N ASN A 105 -4.89 17.51 10.37
CA ASN A 105 -5.93 16.75 11.04
C ASN A 105 -6.76 15.92 10.05
N CYS A 106 -7.41 14.87 10.56
CA CYS A 106 -8.33 14.04 9.80
C CYS A 106 -9.51 14.88 9.27
N PRO A 107 -9.83 14.84 7.96
CA PRO A 107 -10.95 15.59 7.40
C PRO A 107 -12.33 15.05 7.80
N HIS A 108 -12.40 13.92 8.51
CA HIS A 108 -13.64 13.28 8.92
C HIS A 108 -13.97 13.48 10.40
N CYS A 109 -12.97 13.61 11.27
CA CYS A 109 -13.16 13.67 12.72
C CYS A 109 -12.23 14.65 13.44
N GLU A 110 -11.43 15.42 12.71
CA GLU A 110 -10.44 16.36 13.24
C GLU A 110 -9.33 15.73 14.12
N GLY A 111 -9.24 14.40 14.15
CA GLY A 111 -8.19 13.67 14.88
C GLY A 111 -6.79 13.96 14.34
N ASP A 112 -5.78 13.83 15.18
CA ASP A 112 -4.38 14.19 14.88
C ASP A 112 -3.52 12.99 14.45
N ARG A 113 -4.06 11.77 14.50
CA ARG A 113 -3.32 10.54 14.18
C ARG A 113 -3.66 10.05 12.78
N LEU A 114 -2.99 10.63 11.79
CA LEU A 114 -2.99 10.13 10.41
C LEU A 114 -1.79 9.23 10.15
N LYS A 115 -2.02 8.11 9.47
CA LYS A 115 -0.98 7.16 9.06
C LYS A 115 -1.18 6.79 7.59
N PRO A 116 -0.13 6.61 6.78
CA PRO A 116 -0.29 5.91 5.50
C PRO A 116 -1.02 4.58 5.71
N ASP A 117 -1.98 4.24 4.85
CA ASP A 117 -2.80 3.02 4.94
C ASP A 117 -2.00 1.80 4.47
N VAL A 118 -0.87 1.55 5.13
CA VAL A 118 0.03 0.43 4.88
C VAL A 118 0.36 -0.30 6.17
N VAL A 119 0.68 -1.59 6.08
CA VAL A 119 1.11 -2.39 7.23
C VAL A 119 2.61 -2.16 7.46
N PHE A 120 2.97 -1.60 8.62
CA PHE A 120 4.37 -1.45 9.03
C PHE A 120 4.94 -2.73 9.62
N PHE A 121 6.27 -2.81 9.69
CA PHE A 121 6.93 -3.91 10.39
C PHE A 121 6.46 -3.97 11.85
N GLY A 122 6.06 -5.16 12.29
CA GLY A 122 5.49 -5.39 13.61
C GLY A 122 3.97 -5.20 13.69
N GLU A 123 3.33 -4.63 12.66
CA GLU A 123 1.87 -4.57 12.57
C GLU A 123 1.29 -5.85 11.97
N ASN A 124 0.03 -6.12 12.32
CA ASN A 124 -0.73 -7.19 11.70
C ASN A 124 -1.47 -6.69 10.46
N VAL A 125 -1.58 -7.56 9.45
CA VAL A 125 -2.53 -7.35 8.36
C VAL A 125 -3.94 -7.25 8.94
N ALA A 126 -4.72 -6.28 8.46
CA ALA A 126 -6.11 -6.10 8.88
C ALA A 126 -6.89 -7.42 8.77
N ALA A 127 -7.62 -7.80 9.83
CA ALA A 127 -8.26 -9.11 9.93
C ALA A 127 -9.16 -9.43 8.72
N GLN A 128 -9.91 -8.45 8.24
CA GLN A 128 -10.77 -8.61 7.06
C GLN A 128 -9.97 -8.86 5.78
N THR A 129 -8.86 -8.15 5.57
CA THR A 129 -7.96 -8.36 4.43
C THR A 129 -7.30 -9.74 4.49
N ALA A 130 -6.83 -10.14 5.68
CA ALA A 130 -6.22 -11.45 5.89
C ALA A 130 -7.22 -12.59 5.64
N ALA A 131 -8.47 -12.46 6.12
CA ALA A 131 -9.53 -13.42 5.88
C ALA A 131 -9.87 -13.52 4.39
N LYS A 132 -10.03 -12.38 3.70
CA LYS A 132 -10.29 -12.33 2.26
C LYS A 132 -9.17 -12.98 1.45
N ALA A 133 -7.91 -12.75 1.82
CA ALA A 133 -6.75 -13.35 1.18
C ALA A 133 -6.69 -14.87 1.40
N THR A 134 -6.92 -15.33 2.63
CA THR A 134 -6.98 -16.76 2.96
C THR A 134 -8.12 -17.45 2.20
N GLN A 135 -9.34 -16.91 2.23
CA GLN A 135 -10.48 -17.45 1.49
C GLN A 135 -10.17 -17.56 -0.02
N ARG A 136 -9.57 -16.53 -0.61
CA ARG A 136 -9.23 -16.54 -2.04
C ARG A 136 -8.25 -17.66 -2.41
N VAL A 137 -7.36 -18.03 -1.49
CA VAL A 137 -6.39 -19.11 -1.68
C VAL A 137 -7.04 -20.48 -1.47
N GLU A 138 -7.97 -20.60 -0.51
CA GLU A 138 -8.75 -21.83 -0.28
C GLU A 138 -9.70 -22.16 -1.44
N GLU A 139 -10.18 -21.16 -2.16
CA GLU A 139 -11.05 -21.33 -3.32
C GLU A 139 -10.29 -21.57 -4.64
N ALA A 140 -8.96 -21.48 -4.63
CA ALA A 140 -8.14 -21.57 -5.84
C ALA A 140 -7.61 -23.00 -6.07
N GLU A 141 -7.50 -23.41 -7.34
CA GLU A 141 -6.92 -24.71 -7.71
C GLU A 141 -5.38 -24.72 -7.69
N GLY A 142 -4.76 -23.54 -7.58
CA GLY A 142 -3.32 -23.39 -7.57
C GLY A 142 -2.88 -21.95 -7.38
N LEU A 143 -1.59 -21.77 -7.07
CA LEU A 143 -1.00 -20.45 -6.79
C LEU A 143 0.22 -20.19 -7.68
N LEU A 144 0.19 -19.07 -8.40
CA LEU A 144 1.36 -18.53 -9.10
C LEU A 144 2.02 -17.46 -8.22
N VAL A 145 3.27 -17.68 -7.82
CA VAL A 145 4.05 -16.74 -7.01
C VAL A 145 5.04 -15.99 -7.90
N VAL A 146 4.99 -14.66 -7.89
CA VAL A 146 5.83 -13.81 -8.76
C VAL A 146 6.54 -12.75 -7.94
N GLY A 147 7.87 -12.65 -8.07
CA GLY A 147 8.64 -11.49 -7.60
C GLY A 147 8.65 -11.27 -6.08
N THR A 148 8.63 -12.33 -5.28
CA THR A 148 8.69 -12.25 -3.81
C THR A 148 9.65 -13.30 -3.26
N SER A 149 10.42 -12.95 -2.22
CA SER A 149 11.24 -13.91 -1.47
C SER A 149 10.43 -14.76 -0.49
N LEU A 150 9.18 -14.35 -0.21
CA LEU A 150 8.29 -14.95 0.80
C LEU A 150 8.89 -15.03 2.22
N MET A 151 9.89 -14.20 2.54
CA MET A 151 10.45 -14.18 3.90
C MET A 151 9.46 -13.60 4.93
N ALA A 152 8.51 -12.77 4.48
CA ALA A 152 7.46 -12.24 5.35
C ALA A 152 6.35 -13.28 5.58
N TRP A 153 6.09 -13.60 6.85
CA TRP A 153 5.09 -14.60 7.25
C TRP A 153 3.68 -14.33 6.70
N SER A 154 3.31 -13.05 6.57
CA SER A 154 1.98 -12.63 6.09
C SER A 154 1.62 -13.18 4.70
N ALA A 155 2.58 -13.25 3.78
CA ALA A 155 2.39 -13.86 2.46
C ALA A 155 2.77 -15.35 2.43
N PHE A 156 3.83 -15.74 3.16
CA PHE A 156 4.25 -17.15 3.21
C PHE A 156 3.14 -18.08 3.73
N ARG A 157 2.39 -17.65 4.75
CA ARG A 157 1.27 -18.44 5.29
C ARG A 157 0.20 -18.77 4.25
N LEU A 158 0.02 -17.95 3.21
CA LEU A 158 -0.92 -18.20 2.13
C LEU A 158 -0.41 -19.32 1.21
N CYS A 159 0.88 -19.31 0.90
CA CYS A 159 1.51 -20.39 0.14
C CYS A 159 1.49 -21.71 0.92
N LYS A 160 1.74 -21.65 2.24
CA LYS A 160 1.63 -22.79 3.15
C LYS A 160 0.20 -23.35 3.16
N ALA A 161 -0.82 -22.50 3.25
CA ALA A 161 -2.22 -22.93 3.20
C ALA A 161 -2.55 -23.67 1.90
N MET A 162 -2.10 -23.18 0.73
CA MET A 162 -2.27 -23.89 -0.55
C MET A 162 -1.56 -25.25 -0.59
N ALA A 163 -0.36 -25.35 -0.01
CA ALA A 163 0.43 -26.58 -0.02
C ALA A 163 -0.10 -27.65 0.97
N GLU A 164 -0.91 -27.24 1.95
CA GLU A 164 -1.48 -28.11 2.99
C GLU A 164 -2.95 -28.49 2.72
N GLN A 165 -3.54 -27.98 1.64
CA GLN A 165 -4.85 -28.43 1.12
C GLN A 165 -4.76 -29.86 0.57
#